data_AF-A0A939A4J0-F1
#
_entry.id   AF-A0A939A4J0-F1
#
_cell.length_a   1.000
_cell.length_b   1.000
_cell.length_c   1.000
_cell.angle_alpha   90.00
_cell.angle_beta   90.00
_cell.angle_gamma   90.00
#
_symmetry.space_group_name_H-M   'P 1'
#
loop_
_entity.id
_entity.type
_entity.pdbx_description
1 polymer ?
#
loop_
_entity_poly.entity_id
_entity_poly.type
_entity_poly.pdbx_seq_one_letter_code
_entity_poly.pdbx_strand_id
1 'polypeptide(L)'
;MAKPRKPHPPTAAGPAAICKPGWLGHHRDSWIAAALALAALQFFAQFREPELTDSRYTMLAAEMLWLDGSLALDRALPEVLEAADRKAPTSADRAGGKAGAVPYQLQPLARSEAPDLARRLWLWYPRAPAVMAAGFVPLLHALGHSSLDARGRYDPAGEAAMQVRLAAWLCAVAVGLAYLLARTWLGPWSSAGLAAAFAVGSPLWSVGGRALWTHDWGLLCGLGVCLHLARAHVAGGRANPWLIGSLLALLYVCRPAFAVEIMAAIAYLAWRERKSALHVAAVGAGWAVAFGLWSQAQEGAALPDYFRHARLAPGHFWVGLYGVLASPSRGLLVYSPVLVPCVAALVVWRARVTHLAVVVWAAATVTGHAALLALYPNWWGGHSFGARLMFDTWPWSVVLAATGWSAAQARLASPWLAQAAFGAVVVAFAAIGAFIHYRGVTDPEPFRWNTWPRPINDDPKRALDWRLPQFMAGMWPQPLPDPVPRLASGQVLRPGDPATDLHFLEGWGNGEGSHRWTIARRARLVWQGPSAPGVLSIAVRPYLDMRLPSRGPKAQRIRYGIAGQPLRDAILAQPTAQRLRLELPAGPGPTVLVLETPDAAVPRHHGAGDDTRRLGVALHGLRLD
;
A
#
# COMPACT_ATOMS: atom_id res chain seq x y z
N MET A 1 -30.23 -59.82 -51.56
CA MET A 1 -30.93 -58.77 -50.76
C MET A 1 -30.23 -58.60 -49.43
N ALA A 2 -29.35 -57.60 -49.29
CA ALA A 2 -28.69 -57.25 -48.03
C ALA A 2 -28.97 -55.76 -47.75
N LYS A 3 -29.57 -55.47 -46.59
CA LYS A 3 -29.93 -54.11 -46.16
C LYS A 3 -28.69 -53.27 -45.86
N PRO A 4 -28.66 -51.96 -46.18
CA PRO A 4 -27.55 -51.09 -45.80
C PRO A 4 -27.64 -50.72 -44.32
N ARG A 5 -26.51 -50.83 -43.60
CA ARG A 5 -26.35 -50.37 -42.22
C ARG A 5 -26.36 -48.84 -42.17
N LYS A 6 -27.21 -48.27 -41.30
CA LYS A 6 -27.20 -46.84 -40.96
C LYS A 6 -25.89 -46.48 -40.23
N PRO A 7 -25.31 -45.30 -40.46
CA PRO A 7 -24.16 -44.82 -39.68
C PRO A 7 -24.61 -44.42 -38.27
N HIS A 8 -23.85 -44.84 -37.25
CA HIS A 8 -23.99 -44.37 -35.88
C HIS A 8 -23.60 -42.87 -35.79
N PRO A 9 -24.31 -42.05 -35.00
CA PRO A 9 -23.88 -40.68 -34.75
C PRO A 9 -22.60 -40.69 -33.88
N PRO A 10 -21.69 -39.73 -34.07
CA PRO A 10 -20.53 -39.58 -33.21
C PRO A 10 -21.00 -39.22 -31.80
N THR A 11 -20.59 -40.03 -30.83
CA THR A 11 -20.70 -39.74 -29.40
C THR A 11 -19.83 -38.52 -29.07
N ALA A 12 -20.43 -37.34 -29.16
CA ALA A 12 -19.89 -36.11 -28.61
C ALA A 12 -19.97 -36.14 -27.07
N ALA A 13 -19.08 -36.91 -26.45
CA ALA A 13 -18.75 -36.71 -25.05
C ALA A 13 -17.79 -35.51 -24.96
N GLY A 14 -18.35 -34.30 -25.07
CA GLY A 14 -17.62 -33.05 -24.82
C GLY A 14 -17.28 -32.89 -23.33
N PRO A 15 -16.26 -32.09 -22.98
CA PRO A 15 -15.86 -31.81 -21.60
C PRO A 15 -16.82 -30.81 -20.92
N ALA A 16 -18.12 -31.12 -20.89
CA ALA A 16 -19.17 -30.31 -20.27
C ALA A 16 -19.52 -30.74 -18.83
N ALA A 17 -18.68 -31.57 -18.20
CA ALA A 17 -18.88 -32.05 -16.83
C ALA A 17 -18.12 -31.24 -15.75
N ILE A 18 -17.84 -29.96 -16.01
CA ILE A 18 -17.34 -29.06 -14.97
C ILE A 18 -18.55 -28.38 -14.32
N CYS A 19 -18.96 -28.94 -13.17
CA CYS A 19 -19.96 -28.42 -12.22
C CYS A 19 -21.29 -27.95 -12.83
N LYS A 20 -22.30 -28.84 -12.83
CA LYS A 20 -23.69 -28.38 -12.74
C LYS A 20 -23.82 -27.58 -11.41
N PRO A 21 -24.35 -26.35 -11.42
CA PRO A 21 -24.59 -25.58 -10.20
C PRO A 21 -25.77 -26.21 -9.46
N GLY A 22 -25.50 -27.24 -8.66
CA GLY A 22 -26.46 -27.78 -7.71
C GLY A 22 -26.68 -26.75 -6.61
N TRP A 23 -27.90 -26.21 -6.54
CA TRP A 23 -28.36 -25.23 -5.54
C TRP A 23 -28.11 -25.63 -4.08
N LEU A 24 -27.86 -26.92 -3.79
CA LEU A 24 -27.50 -27.46 -2.47
C LEU A 24 -26.06 -27.15 -2.01
N GLY A 25 -25.19 -26.60 -2.88
CA GLY A 25 -23.79 -26.26 -2.56
C GLY A 25 -23.57 -24.89 -1.89
N HIS A 26 -24.58 -24.01 -1.88
CA HIS A 26 -24.41 -22.62 -1.42
C HIS A 26 -24.05 -22.50 0.06
N HIS A 27 -24.62 -23.34 0.93
CA HIS A 27 -24.35 -23.26 2.37
C HIS A 27 -22.91 -23.67 2.70
N ARG A 28 -22.40 -24.74 2.09
CA ARG A 28 -21.03 -25.20 2.34
C ARG A 28 -19.99 -24.18 1.86
N ASP A 29 -20.18 -23.61 0.67
CA ASP A 29 -19.27 -22.58 0.16
C ASP A 29 -19.30 -21.31 1.03
N SER A 30 -20.47 -20.92 1.56
CA SER A 30 -20.57 -19.81 2.52
C SER A 30 -19.82 -20.09 3.83
N TRP A 31 -19.91 -21.31 4.38
CA TRP A 31 -19.15 -21.70 5.57
C TRP A 31 -17.64 -21.71 5.33
N ILE A 32 -17.18 -22.20 4.18
CA ILE A 32 -15.76 -22.15 3.83
C ILE A 32 -15.29 -20.70 3.67
N ALA A 33 -16.09 -19.85 3.01
CA ALA A 33 -15.80 -18.42 2.88
C ALA A 33 -15.68 -17.75 4.25
N ALA A 34 -16.59 -18.04 5.17
CA ALA A 34 -16.56 -17.54 6.54
C ALA A 34 -15.33 -18.05 7.31
N ALA A 35 -14.99 -19.33 7.18
CA ALA A 35 -13.79 -19.89 7.81
C ALA A 35 -12.50 -19.26 7.27
N LEU A 36 -12.40 -19.04 5.95
CA LEU A 36 -11.28 -18.34 5.33
C LEU A 36 -11.20 -16.88 5.78
N ALA A 37 -12.33 -16.19 5.89
CA ALA A 37 -12.38 -14.83 6.42
C ALA A 37 -11.90 -14.79 7.88
N LEU A 38 -12.34 -15.72 8.74
CA LEU A 38 -11.88 -15.80 10.13
C LEU A 38 -10.38 -16.10 10.23
N ALA A 39 -9.86 -17.02 9.41
CA ALA A 39 -8.43 -17.30 9.34
C ALA A 39 -7.62 -16.07 8.86
N ALA A 40 -8.12 -15.35 7.85
CA ALA A 40 -7.52 -14.12 7.36
C ALA A 40 -7.56 -13.00 8.43
N LEU A 41 -8.66 -12.89 9.18
CA LEU A 41 -8.78 -11.94 10.28
C LEU A 41 -7.74 -12.21 11.36
N GLN A 42 -7.59 -13.47 11.77
CA GLN A 42 -6.57 -13.87 12.75
C GLN A 42 -5.16 -13.56 12.22
N PHE A 43 -4.91 -13.80 10.94
CA PHE A 43 -3.64 -13.49 10.29
C PHE A 43 -3.35 -11.98 10.28
N PHE A 44 -4.27 -11.15 9.77
CA PHE A 44 -4.06 -9.69 9.72
C PHE A 44 -3.96 -9.06 11.10
N ALA A 45 -4.69 -9.58 12.10
CA ALA A 45 -4.65 -9.08 13.48
C ALA A 45 -3.28 -9.23 14.18
N GLN A 46 -2.38 -10.06 13.63
CA GLN A 46 -0.99 -10.21 14.14
C GLN A 46 -0.10 -9.03 13.77
N PHE A 47 -0.46 -8.26 12.73
CA PHE A 47 0.38 -7.19 12.17
C PHE A 47 -0.23 -5.83 12.47
N ARG A 48 0.13 -5.26 13.64
CA ARG A 48 -0.56 -4.10 14.22
C ARG A 48 0.06 -2.73 13.96
N GLU A 49 1.26 -2.67 13.39
CA GLU A 49 1.92 -1.38 13.15
C GLU A 49 1.10 -0.54 12.15
N PRO A 50 0.52 0.60 12.48
CA PRO A 50 -0.43 1.26 11.58
C PRO A 50 0.29 2.03 10.46
N GLU A 51 -0.20 1.93 9.22
CA GLU A 51 0.26 2.74 8.09
C GLU A 51 -0.79 3.80 7.71
N LEU A 52 -1.12 4.68 8.67
CA LEU A 52 -2.21 5.64 8.53
C LEU A 52 -2.02 6.58 7.34
N THR A 53 -0.87 7.27 7.25
CA THR A 53 -0.54 8.21 6.17
C THR A 53 -1.74 9.09 5.72
N ASP A 54 -2.37 8.76 4.58
CA ASP A 54 -3.51 9.45 3.98
C ASP A 54 -4.83 9.21 4.72
N SER A 55 -5.00 8.07 5.41
CA SER A 55 -6.21 7.77 6.18
C SER A 55 -6.25 8.41 7.56
N ARG A 56 -5.22 9.17 7.95
CA ARG A 56 -5.20 9.85 9.26
C ARG A 56 -6.49 10.67 9.43
N TYR A 57 -7.13 10.54 10.60
CA TYR A 57 -8.41 11.18 10.97
C TYR A 57 -9.68 10.56 10.37
N THR A 58 -9.61 9.43 9.66
CA THR A 58 -10.80 8.78 9.10
C THR A 58 -11.71 8.21 10.19
N MET A 59 -11.17 7.57 11.24
CA MET A 59 -12.01 7.08 12.35
C MET A 59 -12.45 8.20 13.26
N LEU A 60 -11.64 9.24 13.43
CA LEU A 60 -12.07 10.47 14.11
C LEU A 60 -13.28 11.08 13.41
N ALA A 61 -13.27 11.22 12.09
CA ALA A 61 -14.42 11.71 11.35
C ALA A 61 -15.65 10.79 11.54
N ALA A 62 -15.44 9.47 11.51
CA ALA A 62 -16.52 8.50 11.75
C ALA A 62 -17.11 8.63 13.16
N GLU A 63 -16.27 8.84 14.18
CA GLU A 63 -16.68 8.99 15.57
C GLU A 63 -17.37 10.34 15.82
N MET A 64 -16.90 11.43 15.20
CA MET A 64 -17.62 12.72 15.21
C MET A 64 -18.99 12.60 14.55
N LEU A 65 -19.13 11.85 13.46
CA LEU A 65 -20.42 11.62 12.83
C LEU A 65 -21.38 10.87 13.78
N TRP A 66 -20.86 9.89 14.53
CA TRP A 66 -21.65 9.14 15.50
C TRP A 66 -22.05 9.98 16.72
N LEU A 67 -21.14 10.81 17.25
CA LEU A 67 -21.37 11.63 18.45
C LEU A 67 -22.19 12.90 18.17
N ASP A 68 -21.82 13.64 17.12
CA ASP A 68 -22.29 15.00 16.87
C ASP A 68 -23.18 15.10 15.62
N GLY A 69 -23.39 14.00 14.89
CA GLY A 69 -24.08 14.03 13.60
C GLY A 69 -23.31 14.79 12.50
N SER A 70 -22.01 15.03 12.69
CA SER A 70 -21.18 15.88 11.83
C SER A 70 -19.80 15.26 11.61
N LEU A 71 -19.27 15.31 10.38
CA LEU A 71 -17.89 14.90 10.08
C LEU A 71 -16.83 15.98 10.39
N ALA A 72 -17.24 17.07 11.04
CA ALA A 72 -16.35 18.19 11.35
C ALA A 72 -15.43 17.82 12.53
N LEU A 73 -14.16 18.21 12.44
CA LEU A 73 -13.08 17.77 13.33
C LEU A 73 -12.61 18.87 14.30
N ASP A 74 -13.19 20.07 14.21
CA ASP A 74 -12.80 21.25 14.98
C ASP A 74 -12.91 21.05 16.49
N ARG A 75 -13.92 20.31 16.96
CA ARG A 75 -14.08 19.97 18.38
C ARG A 75 -12.90 19.17 18.93
N ALA A 76 -12.40 18.20 18.16
CA ALA A 76 -11.34 17.31 18.59
C ALA A 76 -9.92 17.89 18.36
N LEU A 77 -9.79 18.87 17.46
CA LEU A 77 -8.53 19.48 17.02
C LEU A 77 -8.54 21.02 17.05
N PRO A 78 -8.92 21.68 18.17
CA PRO A 78 -9.02 23.14 18.21
C PRO A 78 -7.67 23.84 18.03
N GLU A 79 -6.55 23.20 18.40
CA GLU A 79 -5.19 23.72 18.19
C GLU A 79 -4.85 23.85 16.70
N VAL A 80 -5.35 22.94 15.86
CA VAL A 80 -5.15 22.99 14.41
C VAL A 80 -5.96 24.13 13.80
N LEU A 81 -7.19 24.32 14.29
CA LEU A 81 -8.05 25.43 13.86
C LEU A 81 -7.44 26.79 14.22
N GLU A 82 -6.94 26.95 15.45
CA GLU A 82 -6.22 28.15 15.88
C GLU A 82 -4.93 28.40 15.07
N ALA A 83 -4.24 27.34 14.65
CA ALA A 83 -3.05 27.45 13.82
C ALA A 83 -3.39 27.86 12.38
N ALA A 84 -4.50 27.35 11.83
CA ALA A 84 -5.05 27.76 10.54
C ALA A 84 -5.44 29.26 10.53
N ASP A 85 -5.95 29.77 11.66
CA ASP A 85 -6.34 31.17 11.80
C ASP A 85 -5.15 32.14 11.82
N ARG A 86 -3.99 31.67 12.27
CA ARG A 86 -2.76 32.50 12.33
C ARG A 86 -1.99 32.58 11.01
N LYS A 87 -2.21 31.66 10.08
CA LYS A 87 -1.53 31.61 8.76
C LYS A 87 -2.51 31.18 7.67
N ALA A 88 -2.84 32.09 6.74
CA ALA A 88 -3.58 31.74 5.54
C ALA A 88 -2.81 30.67 4.75
N PRO A 89 -3.37 29.47 4.49
CA PRO A 89 -2.66 28.42 3.78
C PRO A 89 -2.46 28.79 2.31
N THR A 90 -1.24 28.62 1.78
CA THR A 90 -1.00 28.75 0.34
C THR A 90 -1.24 27.41 -0.36
N SER A 91 -1.71 27.44 -1.61
CA SER A 91 -1.97 26.24 -2.42
C SER A 91 -0.72 25.40 -2.71
N ALA A 92 0.47 25.97 -2.56
CA ALA A 92 1.76 25.30 -2.74
C ALA A 92 2.14 24.38 -1.57
N ASP A 93 1.63 24.63 -0.36
CA ASP A 93 1.96 23.82 0.84
C ASP A 93 1.31 22.42 0.80
N ARG A 94 0.18 22.29 0.09
CA ARG A 94 -0.65 21.06 0.08
C ARG A 94 -0.13 19.96 -0.84
N ALA A 95 0.61 20.30 -1.90
CA ALA A 95 1.09 19.33 -2.90
C ALA A 95 2.46 18.71 -2.55
N GLY A 96 3.19 19.27 -1.58
CA GLY A 96 4.59 18.94 -1.30
C GLY A 96 4.89 18.38 0.10
N GLY A 97 3.88 18.13 0.94
CA GLY A 97 4.10 17.62 2.30
C GLY A 97 4.95 18.53 3.20
N LYS A 98 5.15 19.80 2.82
CA LYS A 98 5.80 20.78 3.69
C LYS A 98 4.82 21.14 4.80
N ALA A 99 5.32 21.16 6.04
CA ALA A 99 4.54 21.44 7.24
C ALA A 99 4.02 22.89 7.22
N GLY A 100 2.87 23.11 6.58
CA GLY A 100 1.99 24.22 6.90
C GLY A 100 1.46 24.05 8.33
N ALA A 101 0.90 25.12 8.90
CA ALA A 101 0.28 25.08 10.23
C ALA A 101 -0.88 24.07 10.35
N VAL A 102 -1.41 23.62 9.20
CA VAL A 102 -2.49 22.63 9.10
C VAL A 102 -1.95 21.36 8.44
N PRO A 103 -2.16 20.16 9.03
CA PRO A 103 -1.84 18.89 8.40
C PRO A 103 -2.46 18.75 7.01
N TYR A 104 -1.73 18.18 6.04
CA TYR A 104 -2.17 18.10 4.64
C TYR A 104 -3.45 17.26 4.44
N GLN A 105 -3.78 16.38 5.38
CA GLN A 105 -5.02 15.60 5.39
C GLN A 105 -6.26 16.44 5.71
N LEU A 106 -6.07 17.66 6.21
CA LEU A 106 -7.14 18.50 6.74
C LEU A 106 -7.33 19.75 5.88
N GLN A 107 -8.58 20.14 5.70
CA GLN A 107 -8.99 21.34 4.99
C GLN A 107 -9.79 22.26 5.92
N PRO A 108 -9.29 23.47 6.22
CA PRO A 108 -10.10 24.50 6.83
C PRO A 108 -11.02 25.10 5.76
N LEU A 109 -12.33 25.09 6.00
CA LEU A 109 -13.27 25.81 5.13
C LEU A 109 -13.42 27.25 5.66
N ALA A 110 -13.09 28.24 4.84
CA ALA A 110 -13.11 29.65 5.22
C ALA A 110 -14.49 30.30 5.04
N ARG A 111 -14.74 31.33 5.87
CA ARG A 111 -15.96 32.15 6.01
C ARG A 111 -16.43 32.87 4.72
N SER A 112 -15.69 32.83 3.61
CA SER A 112 -16.02 33.60 2.39
C SER A 112 -16.77 32.82 1.32
N GLU A 113 -16.81 31.48 1.36
CA GLU A 113 -17.43 30.66 0.31
C GLU A 113 -18.86 30.18 0.66
N ALA A 114 -19.28 30.26 1.93
CA ALA A 114 -20.64 29.99 2.40
C ALA A 114 -20.92 30.74 3.73
N PRO A 115 -21.63 31.89 3.73
CA PRO A 115 -21.75 32.79 4.89
C PRO A 115 -22.40 32.19 6.15
N ASP A 116 -23.20 31.13 5.99
CA ASP A 116 -24.04 30.56 7.04
C ASP A 116 -23.41 29.37 7.79
N LEU A 117 -22.24 28.89 7.35
CA LEU A 117 -21.53 27.78 7.99
C LEU A 117 -20.43 28.31 8.93
N ALA A 118 -20.49 27.92 10.21
CA ALA A 118 -19.38 28.13 11.15
C ALA A 118 -18.05 27.59 10.57
N ARG A 119 -16.92 28.24 10.88
CA ARG A 119 -15.58 27.74 10.47
C ARG A 119 -15.40 26.32 10.97
N ARG A 120 -15.25 25.37 10.04
CA ARG A 120 -15.13 23.95 10.32
C ARG A 120 -13.86 23.38 9.72
N LEU A 121 -13.30 22.40 10.43
CA LEU A 121 -12.15 21.63 9.99
C LEU A 121 -12.63 20.30 9.43
N TRP A 122 -12.32 20.00 8.17
CA TRP A 122 -12.78 18.78 7.51
C TRP A 122 -11.61 17.91 7.07
N LEU A 123 -11.88 16.62 6.89
CA LEU A 123 -10.99 15.72 6.17
C LEU A 123 -10.97 16.12 4.68
N TRP A 124 -9.78 16.34 4.13
CA TRP A 124 -9.56 16.63 2.72
C TRP A 124 -9.78 15.39 1.84
N TYR A 125 -9.35 14.22 2.32
CA TYR A 125 -9.59 12.94 1.64
C TYR A 125 -11.09 12.59 1.57
N PRO A 126 -11.51 11.71 0.63
CA PRO A 126 -12.89 11.25 0.51
C PRO A 126 -13.49 10.83 1.85
N ARG A 127 -14.68 11.35 2.15
CA ARG A 127 -15.33 11.20 3.45
C ARG A 127 -16.25 9.99 3.54
N ALA A 128 -16.64 9.39 2.41
CA ALA A 128 -17.49 8.20 2.42
C ALA A 128 -16.92 7.03 3.25
N PRO A 129 -15.59 6.75 3.23
CA PRO A 129 -14.98 5.80 4.16
C PRO A 129 -15.30 6.07 5.64
N ALA A 130 -15.31 7.33 6.08
CA ALA A 130 -15.68 7.69 7.44
C ALA A 130 -17.18 7.47 7.69
N VAL A 131 -18.04 7.81 6.73
CA VAL A 131 -19.49 7.56 6.83
C VAL A 131 -19.80 6.07 6.95
N MET A 132 -19.15 5.22 6.14
CA MET A 132 -19.33 3.77 6.21
C MET A 132 -18.74 3.19 7.50
N ALA A 133 -17.64 3.76 8.00
CA ALA A 133 -17.03 3.34 9.25
C ALA A 133 -17.85 3.76 10.49
N ALA A 134 -18.69 4.81 10.40
CA ALA A 134 -19.47 5.31 11.52
C ALA A 134 -20.41 4.25 12.12
N GLY A 135 -20.94 3.33 11.30
CA GLY A 135 -21.76 2.21 11.76
C GLY A 135 -21.00 1.20 12.66
N PHE A 136 -19.67 1.21 12.63
CA PHE A 136 -18.81 0.33 13.42
C PHE A 136 -18.27 1.01 14.69
N VAL A 137 -18.40 2.34 14.82
CA VAL A 137 -17.92 3.09 15.98
C VAL A 137 -18.54 2.59 17.30
N PRO A 138 -19.87 2.35 17.42
CA PRO A 138 -20.45 1.85 18.67
C PRO A 138 -19.84 0.53 19.14
N LEU A 139 -19.58 -0.38 18.19
CA LEU A 139 -18.94 -1.66 18.48
C LEU A 139 -17.49 -1.48 18.93
N LEU A 140 -16.73 -0.60 18.27
CA LEU A 140 -15.35 -0.30 18.65
C LEU A 140 -15.26 0.34 20.03
N HIS A 141 -16.22 1.21 20.38
CA HIS A 141 -16.33 1.80 21.72
C HIS A 141 -16.66 0.74 22.77
N ALA A 142 -17.59 -0.18 22.48
CA ALA A 142 -17.89 -1.31 23.35
C ALA A 142 -16.66 -2.22 23.59
N LEU A 143 -15.71 -2.23 22.64
CA LEU A 143 -14.42 -2.93 22.77
C LEU A 143 -13.31 -2.08 23.42
N GLY A 144 -13.63 -0.88 23.91
CA GLY A 144 -12.69 0.02 24.59
C GLY A 144 -11.76 0.79 23.65
N HIS A 145 -12.20 1.07 22.42
CA HIS A 145 -11.45 1.85 21.44
C HIS A 145 -12.21 3.12 21.05
N SER A 146 -11.52 4.25 21.11
CA SER A 146 -12.00 5.57 20.68
C SER A 146 -10.82 6.33 20.08
N SER A 147 -11.08 7.22 19.13
CA SER A 147 -10.12 8.17 18.56
C SER A 147 -9.99 9.44 19.39
N LEU A 148 -10.64 9.49 20.55
CA LEU A 148 -10.65 10.60 21.49
C LEU A 148 -10.06 10.20 22.84
N ASP A 149 -9.37 11.14 23.48
CA ASP A 149 -8.94 11.02 24.86
C ASP A 149 -10.08 11.35 25.84
N ALA A 150 -9.82 11.22 27.15
CA ALA A 150 -10.80 11.51 28.20
C ALA A 150 -11.30 12.99 28.23
N ARG A 151 -10.63 13.88 27.48
CA ARG A 151 -11.01 15.30 27.34
C ARG A 151 -11.74 15.57 26.02
N GLY A 152 -12.00 14.55 25.21
CA GLY A 152 -12.61 14.69 23.90
C GLY A 152 -11.67 15.24 22.83
N ARG A 153 -10.35 15.11 23.02
CA ARG A 153 -9.31 15.55 22.07
C ARG A 153 -8.80 14.38 21.26
N TYR A 154 -8.32 14.65 20.05
CA TYR A 154 -7.79 13.60 19.18
C TYR A 154 -6.68 12.77 19.85
N ASP A 155 -6.92 11.46 19.95
CA ASP A 155 -5.94 10.46 20.36
C ASP A 155 -5.42 9.68 19.13
N PRO A 156 -4.18 9.92 18.69
CA PRO A 156 -3.58 9.20 17.57
C PRO A 156 -3.47 7.69 17.80
N ALA A 157 -3.29 7.23 19.05
CA ALA A 157 -3.13 5.82 19.36
C ALA A 157 -4.48 5.08 19.24
N GLY A 158 -5.53 5.69 19.80
CA GLY A 158 -6.91 5.26 19.65
C GLY A 158 -7.39 5.20 18.20
N GLU A 159 -7.13 6.25 17.43
CA GLU A 159 -7.39 6.31 15.97
C GLU A 159 -6.74 5.14 15.24
N ALA A 160 -5.44 4.91 15.49
CA ALA A 160 -4.70 3.82 14.87
C ALA A 160 -5.28 2.45 15.24
N ALA A 161 -5.62 2.27 16.51
CA ALA A 161 -6.21 1.05 17.02
C ALA A 161 -7.56 0.73 16.35
N MET A 162 -8.43 1.72 16.17
CA MET A 162 -9.71 1.55 15.48
C MET A 162 -9.50 1.20 14.01
N GLN A 163 -8.62 1.93 13.31
CA GLN A 163 -8.37 1.73 11.89
C GLN A 163 -7.82 0.34 11.58
N VAL A 164 -6.78 -0.12 12.27
CA VAL A 164 -6.16 -1.43 12.01
C VAL A 164 -7.17 -2.56 12.20
N ARG A 165 -8.04 -2.48 13.21
CA ARG A 165 -9.05 -3.51 13.48
C ARG A 165 -10.12 -3.56 12.41
N LEU A 166 -10.67 -2.39 12.05
CA LEU A 166 -11.70 -2.34 11.01
C LEU A 166 -11.13 -2.74 9.66
N ALA A 167 -9.94 -2.26 9.30
CA ALA A 167 -9.26 -2.63 8.06
C ALA A 167 -8.95 -4.13 7.97
N ALA A 168 -8.44 -4.74 9.05
CA ALA A 168 -8.24 -6.19 9.12
C ALA A 168 -9.54 -6.98 8.93
N TRP A 169 -10.65 -6.51 9.49
CA TRP A 169 -11.97 -7.12 9.30
C TRP A 169 -12.48 -6.99 7.87
N LEU A 170 -12.38 -5.80 7.25
CA LEU A 170 -12.79 -5.61 5.85
C LEU A 170 -11.94 -6.46 4.90
N CYS A 171 -10.63 -6.53 5.10
CA CYS A 171 -9.73 -7.38 4.32
C CYS A 171 -10.06 -8.87 4.49
N ALA A 172 -10.39 -9.32 5.71
CA ALA A 172 -10.86 -10.67 5.96
C ALA A 172 -12.13 -11.02 5.18
N VAL A 173 -13.13 -10.12 5.20
CA VAL A 173 -14.35 -10.27 4.39
C VAL A 173 -14.01 -10.31 2.89
N ALA A 174 -13.08 -9.47 2.43
CA ALA A 174 -12.62 -9.46 1.05
C ALA A 174 -12.03 -10.82 0.62
N VAL A 175 -11.28 -11.50 1.49
CA VAL A 175 -10.77 -12.87 1.22
C VAL A 175 -11.92 -13.87 1.04
N GLY A 176 -12.94 -13.82 1.90
CA GLY A 176 -14.14 -14.66 1.76
C GLY A 176 -14.90 -14.38 0.46
N LEU A 177 -15.07 -13.11 0.07
CA LEU A 177 -15.69 -12.72 -1.19
C LEU A 177 -14.85 -13.15 -2.40
N ALA A 178 -13.52 -13.03 -2.33
CA ALA A 178 -12.62 -13.49 -3.38
C ALA A 178 -12.69 -15.02 -3.56
N TYR A 179 -12.82 -15.79 -2.47
CA TYR A 179 -13.12 -17.22 -2.54
C TYR A 179 -14.44 -17.47 -3.28
N LEU A 180 -15.53 -16.83 -2.84
CA LEU A 180 -16.86 -17.00 -3.45
C LEU A 180 -16.90 -16.58 -4.94
N LEU A 181 -16.08 -15.60 -5.31
CA LEU A 181 -15.87 -15.17 -6.69
C LEU A 181 -15.07 -16.21 -7.47
N ALA A 182 -13.97 -16.72 -6.93
CA ALA A 182 -13.20 -17.78 -7.57
C ALA A 182 -14.02 -19.06 -7.76
N ARG A 183 -14.95 -19.36 -6.83
CA ARG A 183 -15.85 -20.53 -6.88
C ARG A 183 -16.80 -20.52 -8.09
N THR A 184 -16.96 -19.41 -8.82
CA THR A 184 -17.75 -19.42 -10.07
C THR A 184 -17.07 -20.16 -11.21
N TRP A 185 -15.75 -20.36 -11.19
CA TRP A 185 -15.01 -21.04 -12.26
C TRP A 185 -14.13 -22.20 -11.81
N LEU A 186 -13.72 -22.23 -10.54
CA LEU A 186 -12.78 -23.20 -10.00
C LEU A 186 -13.49 -24.22 -9.11
N GLY A 187 -12.77 -25.22 -8.58
CA GLY A 187 -13.22 -26.08 -7.48
C GLY A 187 -12.86 -25.49 -6.10
N PRO A 188 -13.35 -26.06 -4.97
CA PRO A 188 -13.17 -25.48 -3.64
C PRO A 188 -11.69 -25.28 -3.24
N TRP A 189 -10.83 -26.26 -3.52
CA TRP A 189 -9.40 -26.17 -3.15
C TRP A 189 -8.65 -25.13 -3.97
N SER A 190 -8.87 -25.06 -5.29
CA SER A 190 -8.24 -24.02 -6.13
C SER A 190 -8.77 -22.63 -5.79
N SER A 191 -10.06 -22.49 -5.45
CA SER A 191 -10.62 -21.22 -4.96
C SER A 191 -10.03 -20.82 -3.62
N ALA A 192 -9.87 -21.74 -2.68
CA ALA A 192 -9.22 -21.49 -1.40
C ALA A 192 -7.75 -21.10 -1.58
N GLY A 193 -7.03 -21.80 -2.47
CA GLY A 193 -5.64 -21.48 -2.81
C GLY A 193 -5.49 -20.09 -3.43
N LEU A 194 -6.38 -19.72 -4.37
CA LEU A 194 -6.39 -18.38 -4.95
C LEU A 194 -6.76 -17.30 -3.92
N ALA A 195 -7.74 -17.56 -3.05
CA ALA A 195 -8.10 -16.64 -1.97
C ALA A 195 -6.96 -16.46 -0.95
N ALA A 196 -6.24 -17.54 -0.61
CA ALA A 196 -5.05 -17.47 0.23
C ALA A 196 -3.93 -16.67 -0.45
N ALA A 197 -3.68 -16.92 -1.74
CA ALA A 197 -2.70 -16.16 -2.52
C ALA A 197 -3.10 -14.67 -2.66
N PHE A 198 -4.39 -14.35 -2.73
CA PHE A 198 -4.88 -12.98 -2.64
C PHE A 198 -4.66 -12.39 -1.25
N ALA A 199 -4.87 -13.17 -0.18
CA ALA A 199 -4.68 -12.71 1.19
C ALA A 199 -3.23 -12.33 1.50
N VAL A 200 -2.27 -13.17 1.11
CA VAL A 200 -0.84 -12.99 1.47
C VAL A 200 0.02 -12.47 0.33
N GLY A 201 -0.33 -12.72 -0.92
CA GLY A 201 0.47 -12.38 -2.10
C GLY A 201 0.03 -11.10 -2.82
N SER A 202 -0.76 -10.26 -2.15
CA SER A 202 -1.26 -8.99 -2.69
C SER A 202 -1.10 -7.83 -1.70
N PRO A 203 -1.28 -6.57 -2.14
CA PRO A 203 -1.27 -5.42 -1.25
C PRO A 203 -2.42 -5.43 -0.23
N LEU A 204 -3.33 -6.43 -0.26
CA LEU A 204 -4.26 -6.67 0.84
C LEU A 204 -3.53 -6.87 2.16
N TRP A 205 -2.38 -7.54 2.17
CA TRP A 205 -1.59 -7.70 3.40
C TRP A 205 -0.81 -6.44 3.76
N SER A 206 -0.07 -5.86 2.81
CA SER A 206 0.87 -4.78 3.09
C SER A 206 0.28 -3.37 3.04
N VAL A 207 -0.96 -3.20 2.57
CA VAL A 207 -1.63 -1.91 2.48
C VAL A 207 -2.99 -1.99 3.16
N GLY A 208 -3.92 -2.78 2.61
CA GLY A 208 -5.31 -2.83 3.10
C GLY A 208 -5.40 -3.25 4.58
N GLY A 209 -4.75 -4.34 4.97
CA GLY A 209 -4.79 -4.83 6.34
C GLY A 209 -4.09 -3.96 7.39
N ARG A 210 -3.53 -2.79 7.01
CA ARG A 210 -2.63 -1.98 7.84
C ARG A 210 -3.25 -0.67 8.31
N ALA A 211 -4.27 -0.16 7.62
CA ALA A 211 -5.03 1.03 8.00
C ALA A 211 -6.28 1.15 7.10
N LEU A 212 -7.25 1.97 7.48
CA LEU A 212 -8.51 2.10 6.74
C LEU A 212 -8.39 3.15 5.64
N TRP A 213 -7.83 2.78 4.49
CA TRP A 213 -7.70 3.71 3.37
C TRP A 213 -9.02 3.84 2.60
N THR A 214 -9.08 4.82 1.70
CA THR A 214 -10.21 5.00 0.76
C THR A 214 -10.40 3.81 -0.19
N HIS A 215 -9.38 2.95 -0.28
CA HIS A 215 -9.33 1.77 -1.11
C HIS A 215 -10.13 0.58 -0.55
N ASP A 216 -10.17 0.43 0.78
CA ASP A 216 -10.67 -0.78 1.45
C ASP A 216 -12.15 -1.05 1.21
N TRP A 217 -12.98 0.00 1.34
CA TRP A 217 -14.39 -0.07 1.00
C TRP A 217 -14.62 -0.24 -0.50
N GLY A 218 -13.76 0.37 -1.30
CA GLY A 218 -13.76 0.22 -2.75
C GLY A 218 -13.55 -1.24 -3.17
N LEU A 219 -12.60 -1.92 -2.55
CA LEU A 219 -12.33 -3.33 -2.77
C LEU A 219 -13.56 -4.21 -2.52
N LEU A 220 -14.26 -4.01 -1.39
CA LEU A 220 -15.46 -4.78 -1.08
C LEU A 220 -16.59 -4.55 -2.08
N CYS A 221 -16.83 -3.28 -2.44
CA CYS A 221 -17.84 -2.93 -3.44
C CYS A 221 -17.51 -3.54 -4.80
N GLY A 222 -16.25 -3.45 -5.23
CA GLY A 222 -15.77 -4.02 -6.48
C GLY A 222 -15.86 -5.55 -6.52
N LEU A 223 -15.51 -6.23 -5.41
CA LEU A 223 -15.67 -7.68 -5.28
C LEU A 223 -17.16 -8.08 -5.35
N GLY A 224 -18.04 -7.30 -4.72
CA GLY A 224 -19.49 -7.46 -4.83
C GLY A 224 -19.97 -7.34 -6.28
N VAL A 225 -19.57 -6.29 -6.99
CA VAL A 225 -19.88 -6.09 -8.42
C VAL A 225 -19.40 -7.27 -9.26
N CYS A 226 -18.14 -7.69 -9.09
CA CYS A 226 -17.57 -8.83 -9.80
C CYS A 226 -18.34 -10.12 -9.50
N LEU A 227 -18.63 -10.41 -8.24
CA LEU A 227 -19.34 -11.61 -7.81
C LEU A 227 -20.74 -11.70 -8.42
N HIS A 228 -21.52 -10.61 -8.32
CA HIS A 228 -22.89 -10.60 -8.81
C HIS A 228 -22.95 -10.63 -10.35
N LEU A 229 -22.10 -9.86 -11.04
CA LEU A 229 -22.06 -9.87 -12.50
C LEU A 229 -21.54 -11.20 -13.06
N ALA A 230 -20.50 -11.78 -12.45
CA ALA A 230 -19.94 -13.07 -12.86
C ALA A 230 -20.95 -14.21 -12.66
N ARG A 231 -21.57 -14.31 -11.47
CA ARG A 231 -22.59 -15.33 -11.21
C ARG A 231 -23.77 -15.22 -12.15
N ALA A 232 -24.29 -14.01 -12.35
CA ALA A 232 -25.36 -13.79 -13.31
C ALA A 232 -24.95 -14.15 -14.75
N HIS A 233 -23.69 -13.92 -15.12
CA HIS A 233 -23.17 -14.31 -16.43
C HIS A 233 -23.10 -15.83 -16.60
N VAL A 234 -22.43 -16.51 -15.68
CA VAL A 234 -22.23 -17.97 -15.72
C VAL A 234 -23.57 -18.71 -15.66
N ALA A 235 -24.51 -18.24 -14.84
CA ALA A 235 -25.84 -18.83 -14.71
C ALA A 235 -26.81 -18.47 -15.86
N GLY A 236 -26.40 -17.63 -16.83
CA GLY A 236 -27.29 -17.12 -17.88
C GLY A 236 -28.42 -16.20 -17.37
N GLY A 237 -28.36 -15.74 -16.12
CA GLY A 237 -29.37 -14.90 -15.47
C GLY A 237 -29.08 -13.40 -15.57
N ARG A 238 -29.81 -12.61 -14.77
CA ARG A 238 -29.62 -11.15 -14.66
C ARG A 238 -29.10 -10.79 -13.26
N ALA A 239 -28.15 -9.86 -13.20
CA ALA A 239 -27.74 -9.28 -11.92
C ALA A 239 -28.77 -8.24 -11.49
N ASN A 240 -28.93 -8.04 -10.18
CA ASN A 240 -29.82 -7.00 -9.65
C ASN A 240 -29.24 -5.61 -9.98
N PRO A 241 -29.87 -4.82 -10.89
CA PRO A 241 -29.32 -3.54 -11.31
C PRO A 241 -29.31 -2.49 -10.19
N TRP A 242 -30.20 -2.59 -9.20
CA TRP A 242 -30.25 -1.69 -8.04
C TRP A 242 -29.04 -1.87 -7.13
N LEU A 243 -28.68 -3.13 -6.88
CA LEU A 243 -27.49 -3.48 -6.11
C LEU A 243 -26.21 -3.07 -6.86
N ILE A 244 -26.09 -3.44 -8.14
CA ILE A 244 -24.92 -3.08 -8.95
C ILE A 244 -24.76 -1.55 -9.05
N GLY A 245 -25.84 -0.83 -9.35
CA GLY A 245 -25.83 0.64 -9.41
C GLY A 245 -25.39 1.28 -8.09
N SER A 246 -25.90 0.78 -6.95
CA SER A 246 -25.51 1.30 -5.64
C SER A 246 -24.04 0.99 -5.30
N LEU A 247 -23.56 -0.23 -5.58
CA LEU A 247 -22.15 -0.58 -5.35
C LEU A 247 -21.20 0.23 -6.24
N LEU A 248 -21.55 0.44 -7.51
CA LEU A 248 -20.79 1.28 -8.43
C LEU A 248 -20.78 2.76 -7.98
N ALA A 249 -21.90 3.27 -7.47
CA ALA A 249 -21.95 4.61 -6.90
C ALA A 249 -21.04 4.73 -5.66
N LEU A 250 -21.10 3.76 -4.75
CA LEU A 250 -20.23 3.73 -3.57
C LEU A 250 -18.75 3.67 -3.94
N LEU A 251 -18.36 2.94 -4.99
CA LEU A 251 -17.00 2.97 -5.53
C LEU A 251 -16.56 4.41 -5.85
N TYR A 252 -17.38 5.16 -6.60
CA TYR A 252 -17.04 6.53 -6.97
C TYR A 252 -16.84 7.44 -5.75
N VAL A 253 -17.76 7.38 -4.79
CA VAL A 253 -17.68 8.23 -3.59
C VAL A 253 -16.52 7.82 -2.67
N CYS A 254 -16.08 6.55 -2.70
CA CYS A 254 -14.84 6.15 -2.06
C CYS A 254 -13.62 6.80 -2.73
N ARG A 255 -13.53 6.69 -4.06
CA ARG A 255 -12.47 7.30 -4.87
C ARG A 255 -12.95 7.60 -6.29
N PRO A 256 -12.71 8.80 -6.83
CA PRO A 256 -13.06 9.14 -8.22
C PRO A 256 -12.27 8.31 -9.26
N ALA A 257 -11.14 7.71 -8.87
CA ALA A 257 -10.37 6.82 -9.75
C ALA A 257 -11.21 5.63 -10.25
N PHE A 258 -12.21 5.18 -9.47
CA PHE A 258 -13.11 4.10 -9.85
C PHE A 258 -14.05 4.43 -11.02
N ALA A 259 -13.99 5.65 -11.57
CA ALA A 259 -14.76 6.01 -12.76
C ALA A 259 -14.51 5.04 -13.93
N VAL A 260 -13.29 4.50 -14.08
CA VAL A 260 -12.95 3.54 -15.15
C VAL A 260 -13.71 2.23 -14.97
N GLU A 261 -13.72 1.69 -13.76
CA GLU A 261 -14.42 0.48 -13.36
C GLU A 261 -15.92 0.61 -13.59
N ILE A 262 -16.49 1.77 -13.25
CA ILE A 262 -17.91 2.09 -13.45
C ILE A 262 -18.24 2.12 -14.93
N MET A 263 -17.45 2.85 -15.74
CA MET A 263 -17.64 2.91 -17.18
C MET A 263 -17.52 1.52 -17.82
N ALA A 264 -16.53 0.72 -17.41
CA ALA A 264 -16.35 -0.65 -17.92
C ALA A 264 -17.52 -1.57 -17.55
N ALA A 265 -18.05 -1.48 -16.32
CA ALA A 265 -19.21 -2.25 -15.89
C ALA A 265 -20.49 -1.84 -16.65
N ILE A 266 -20.73 -0.55 -16.84
CA ILE A 266 -21.86 -0.04 -17.63
C ILE A 266 -21.73 -0.46 -19.09
N ALA A 267 -20.54 -0.36 -19.69
CA ALA A 267 -20.31 -0.79 -21.08
C ALA A 267 -20.55 -2.29 -21.26
N TYR A 268 -20.05 -3.12 -20.33
CA TYR A 268 -20.32 -4.55 -20.31
C TYR A 268 -21.82 -4.86 -20.21
N LEU A 269 -22.54 -4.17 -19.33
CA LEU A 269 -23.99 -4.31 -19.20
C LEU A 269 -24.74 -3.78 -20.43
N ALA A 270 -24.30 -2.69 -21.05
CA ALA A 270 -24.94 -2.13 -22.23
C ALA A 270 -24.82 -3.07 -23.44
N TRP A 271 -23.68 -3.77 -23.56
CA TRP A 271 -23.50 -4.82 -24.56
C TRP A 271 -24.38 -6.04 -24.26
N ARG A 272 -24.46 -6.48 -22.99
CA ARG A 272 -25.13 -7.71 -22.61
C ARG A 272 -26.66 -7.57 -22.46
N GLU A 273 -27.11 -6.53 -21.76
CA GLU A 273 -28.50 -6.33 -21.35
C GLU A 273 -28.76 -4.82 -21.14
N ARG A 274 -29.06 -4.11 -22.23
CA ARG A 274 -29.24 -2.64 -22.26
C ARG A 274 -30.18 -2.10 -21.18
N LYS A 275 -31.25 -2.83 -20.84
CA LYS A 275 -32.19 -2.41 -19.80
C LYS A 275 -31.55 -2.37 -18.41
N SER A 276 -30.77 -3.39 -18.02
CA SER A 276 -29.99 -3.34 -16.77
C SER A 276 -28.98 -2.20 -16.79
N ALA A 277 -28.34 -1.92 -17.92
CA ALA A 277 -27.41 -0.79 -18.03
C ALA A 277 -28.11 0.55 -17.75
N LEU A 278 -29.32 0.76 -18.29
CA LEU A 278 -30.12 1.95 -18.03
C LEU A 278 -30.55 2.04 -16.56
N HIS A 279 -31.00 0.94 -15.95
CA HIS A 279 -31.34 0.94 -14.53
C HIS A 279 -30.13 1.21 -13.63
N VAL A 280 -28.98 0.60 -13.92
CA VAL A 280 -27.72 0.86 -13.21
C VAL A 280 -27.32 2.33 -13.33
N ALA A 281 -27.41 2.90 -14.54
CA ALA A 281 -27.13 4.32 -14.77
C ALA A 281 -28.12 5.23 -14.03
N ALA A 282 -29.41 4.90 -14.00
CA ALA A 282 -30.42 5.66 -13.28
C ALA A 282 -30.19 5.65 -11.77
N VAL A 283 -29.83 4.50 -11.20
CA VAL A 283 -29.47 4.36 -9.78
C VAL A 283 -28.20 5.15 -9.46
N GLY A 284 -27.19 5.05 -10.34
CA GLY A 284 -25.96 5.84 -10.22
C GLY A 284 -26.22 7.35 -10.26
N ALA A 285 -27.11 7.80 -11.15
CA ALA A 285 -27.52 9.19 -11.24
C ALA A 285 -28.23 9.66 -9.95
N GLY A 286 -29.13 8.83 -9.38
CA GLY A 286 -29.76 9.12 -8.09
C GLY A 286 -28.74 9.30 -6.97
N TRP A 287 -27.75 8.42 -6.88
CA TRP A 287 -26.64 8.56 -5.93
C TRP A 287 -25.77 9.78 -6.20
N ALA A 288 -25.49 10.11 -7.46
CA ALA A 288 -24.71 11.30 -7.83
C ALA A 288 -25.42 12.58 -7.40
N VAL A 289 -26.75 12.66 -7.58
CA VAL A 289 -27.57 13.76 -7.08
C VAL A 289 -27.53 13.82 -5.55
N ALA A 290 -27.73 12.69 -4.87
CA ALA A 290 -27.68 12.65 -3.40
C ALA A 290 -26.31 13.08 -2.86
N PHE A 291 -25.22 12.60 -3.46
CA PHE A 291 -23.86 12.99 -3.10
C PHE A 291 -23.59 14.47 -3.37
N GLY A 292 -24.05 14.99 -4.51
CA GLY A 292 -23.87 16.41 -4.86
C GLY A 292 -24.64 17.35 -3.94
N LEU A 293 -25.88 17.00 -3.59
CA LEU A 293 -26.69 17.76 -2.61
C LEU A 293 -26.06 17.71 -1.22
N TRP A 294 -25.57 16.54 -0.80
CA TRP A 294 -24.88 16.39 0.48
C TRP A 294 -23.58 17.21 0.51
N SER A 295 -22.78 17.16 -0.55
CA SER A 295 -21.56 17.97 -0.70
C SER A 295 -21.90 19.46 -0.67
N GLN A 296 -22.94 19.90 -1.38
CA GLN A 296 -23.40 21.28 -1.40
C GLN A 296 -23.82 21.75 0.00
N ALA A 297 -24.53 20.92 0.76
CA ALA A 297 -24.96 21.24 2.12
C ALA A 297 -23.78 21.37 3.11
N GLN A 298 -22.72 20.58 2.91
CA GLN A 298 -21.58 20.52 3.84
C GLN A 298 -20.45 21.49 3.49
N GLU A 299 -20.21 21.74 2.20
CA GLU A 299 -19.04 22.45 1.67
C GLU A 299 -19.41 23.68 0.84
N GLY A 300 -20.69 23.91 0.53
CA GLY A 300 -21.11 24.97 -0.39
C GLY A 300 -20.79 24.68 -1.86
N ALA A 301 -20.28 23.48 -2.17
CA ALA A 301 -19.95 23.04 -3.53
C ALA A 301 -20.53 21.65 -3.82
N ALA A 302 -21.05 21.46 -5.03
CA ALA A 302 -21.66 20.20 -5.46
C ALA A 302 -20.67 19.04 -5.58
N LEU A 303 -19.35 19.32 -5.59
CA LEU A 303 -18.32 18.31 -5.64
C LEU A 303 -17.17 18.71 -4.71
N PRO A 304 -16.71 17.82 -3.80
CA PRO A 304 -15.61 18.15 -2.90
C PRO A 304 -14.30 18.43 -3.64
N ASP A 305 -13.43 19.25 -3.06
CA ASP A 305 -12.18 19.67 -3.71
C ASP A 305 -11.27 18.51 -4.13
N TYR A 306 -11.19 17.45 -3.32
CA TYR A 306 -10.46 16.23 -3.66
C TYR A 306 -10.86 15.64 -5.02
N PHE A 307 -12.14 15.71 -5.36
CA PHE A 307 -12.71 15.17 -6.60
C PHE A 307 -12.49 16.11 -7.80
N ARG A 308 -12.14 17.39 -7.57
CA ARG A 308 -11.92 18.40 -8.60
C ARG A 308 -10.48 18.40 -9.15
N HIS A 309 -9.53 17.78 -8.45
CA HIS A 309 -8.09 17.91 -8.73
C HIS A 309 -7.48 16.84 -9.65
N ALA A 310 -8.26 16.21 -10.53
CA ALA A 310 -7.72 15.27 -11.51
C ALA A 310 -6.86 16.01 -12.56
N ARG A 311 -5.53 15.91 -12.43
CA ARG A 311 -4.58 16.36 -13.46
C ARG A 311 -4.09 15.13 -14.22
N LEU A 312 -4.21 15.16 -15.54
CA LEU A 312 -3.61 14.16 -16.42
C LEU A 312 -2.37 14.76 -17.08
N ALA A 313 -1.30 13.99 -17.18
CA ALA A 313 -0.03 14.40 -17.77
C ALA A 313 0.45 13.33 -18.78
N PRO A 314 0.03 13.45 -20.06
CA PRO A 314 0.35 12.46 -21.10
C PRO A 314 1.86 12.29 -21.34
N GLY A 315 2.68 13.31 -21.05
CA GLY A 315 4.11 13.32 -21.32
C GLY A 315 4.93 12.23 -20.62
N HIS A 316 4.41 11.61 -19.56
CA HIS A 316 5.07 10.50 -18.86
C HIS A 316 4.33 9.17 -18.99
N PHE A 317 3.38 9.04 -19.91
CA PHE A 317 2.48 7.87 -20.00
C PHE A 317 3.24 6.53 -19.99
N TRP A 318 4.22 6.34 -20.88
CA TRP A 318 4.95 5.07 -20.98
C TRP A 318 5.79 4.76 -19.74
N VAL A 319 6.39 5.79 -19.13
CA VAL A 319 7.15 5.67 -17.88
C VAL A 319 6.21 5.30 -16.74
N GLY A 320 5.04 5.96 -16.65
CA GLY A 320 4.01 5.66 -15.66
C GLY A 320 3.43 4.27 -15.83
N LEU A 321 3.18 3.84 -17.07
CA LEU A 321 2.64 2.50 -17.38
C LEU A 321 3.62 1.39 -16.97
N TYR A 322 4.90 1.53 -17.34
CA TYR A 322 5.95 0.63 -16.83
C TYR A 322 6.04 0.70 -15.30
N GLY A 323 5.97 1.91 -14.76
CA GLY A 323 5.90 2.24 -13.34
C GLY A 323 4.88 1.39 -12.58
N VAL A 324 3.61 1.42 -13.00
CA VAL A 324 2.51 0.77 -12.27
C VAL A 324 2.37 -0.73 -12.56
N LEU A 325 2.89 -1.22 -13.70
CA LEU A 325 2.77 -2.64 -14.07
C LEU A 325 4.00 -3.47 -13.71
N ALA A 326 5.20 -2.98 -13.97
CA ALA A 326 6.41 -3.80 -14.02
C ALA A 326 7.62 -3.22 -13.29
N SER A 327 7.54 -2.01 -12.72
CA SER A 327 8.67 -1.42 -12.01
C SER A 327 9.02 -2.20 -10.73
N PRO A 328 10.31 -2.22 -10.33
CA PRO A 328 10.79 -2.98 -9.18
C PRO A 328 10.19 -2.54 -7.84
N SER A 329 9.69 -1.30 -7.74
CA SER A 329 9.20 -0.73 -6.48
C SER A 329 7.70 -0.41 -6.48
N ARG A 330 7.04 -0.37 -7.64
CA ARG A 330 5.60 -0.02 -7.76
C ARG A 330 4.80 -0.93 -8.70
N GLY A 331 5.44 -1.87 -9.40
CA GLY A 331 4.78 -2.69 -10.41
C GLY A 331 3.87 -3.76 -9.82
N LEU A 332 2.62 -3.81 -10.29
CA LEU A 332 1.64 -4.84 -9.91
C LEU A 332 2.18 -6.27 -10.13
N LEU A 333 2.82 -6.54 -11.27
CA LEU A 333 3.32 -7.88 -11.60
C LEU A 333 4.58 -8.27 -10.82
N VAL A 334 5.30 -7.28 -10.25
CA VAL A 334 6.46 -7.52 -9.38
C VAL A 334 5.99 -7.81 -7.96
N TYR A 335 5.08 -7.00 -7.44
CA TYR A 335 4.60 -7.12 -6.06
C TYR A 335 3.60 -8.26 -5.89
N SER A 336 2.85 -8.58 -6.95
CA SER A 336 1.84 -9.64 -6.91
C SER A 336 2.01 -10.60 -8.08
N PRO A 337 3.16 -11.33 -8.11
CA PRO A 337 3.57 -12.12 -9.25
C PRO A 337 2.65 -13.32 -9.48
N VAL A 338 1.80 -13.70 -8.52
CA VAL A 338 0.75 -14.73 -8.71
C VAL A 338 -0.15 -14.47 -9.93
N LEU A 339 -0.31 -13.21 -10.35
CA LEU A 339 -1.07 -12.87 -11.55
C LEU A 339 -0.38 -13.33 -12.85
N VAL A 340 0.95 -13.44 -12.87
CA VAL A 340 1.74 -13.81 -14.06
C VAL A 340 1.34 -15.18 -14.62
N PRO A 341 1.41 -16.30 -13.88
CA PRO A 341 1.03 -17.61 -14.43
C PRO A 341 -0.45 -17.67 -14.82
N CYS A 342 -1.34 -16.98 -14.11
CA CYS A 342 -2.77 -17.01 -14.42
C CYS A 342 -3.11 -16.19 -15.67
N VAL A 343 -2.51 -15.00 -15.85
CA VAL A 343 -2.69 -14.19 -17.06
C VAL A 343 -2.00 -14.86 -18.26
N ALA A 344 -0.82 -15.46 -18.07
CA ALA A 344 -0.16 -16.25 -19.10
C ALA A 344 -1.05 -17.43 -19.56
N ALA A 345 -1.72 -18.11 -18.62
CA ALA A 345 -2.68 -19.17 -18.92
C ALA A 345 -3.85 -18.68 -19.78
N LEU A 346 -4.39 -17.47 -19.52
CA LEU A 346 -5.44 -16.87 -20.35
C LEU A 346 -4.99 -16.64 -21.80
N VAL A 347 -3.75 -16.17 -21.99
CA VAL A 347 -3.21 -15.87 -23.32
C VAL A 347 -2.86 -17.15 -24.09
N VAL A 348 -2.09 -18.05 -23.47
CA VAL A 348 -1.60 -19.28 -24.10
C VAL A 348 -2.75 -20.25 -24.36
N TRP A 349 -3.71 -20.34 -23.45
CA TRP A 349 -4.86 -21.25 -23.57
C TRP A 349 -6.17 -20.51 -23.84
N ARG A 350 -6.11 -19.41 -24.60
CA ARG A 350 -7.28 -18.59 -24.98
C ARG A 350 -8.45 -19.39 -25.55
N ALA A 351 -8.17 -20.47 -26.28
CA ALA A 351 -9.20 -21.35 -26.85
C ALA A 351 -9.95 -22.20 -25.80
N ARG A 352 -9.46 -22.25 -24.55
CA ARG A 352 -10.06 -22.96 -23.42
C ARG A 352 -10.72 -22.01 -22.41
N VAL A 353 -10.63 -20.70 -22.64
CA VAL A 353 -11.25 -19.70 -21.79
C VAL A 353 -12.76 -19.75 -21.98
N THR A 354 -13.48 -20.04 -20.91
CA THR A 354 -14.95 -19.94 -20.88
C THR A 354 -15.36 -18.51 -20.50
N HIS A 355 -16.56 -18.09 -20.92
CA HIS A 355 -17.12 -16.78 -20.55
C HIS A 355 -16.22 -15.59 -20.92
N LEU A 356 -15.67 -15.59 -22.15
CA LEU A 356 -14.72 -14.59 -22.66
C LEU A 356 -15.18 -13.14 -22.42
N ALA A 357 -16.47 -12.85 -22.49
CA ALA A 357 -17.00 -11.50 -22.23
C ALA A 357 -16.67 -10.97 -20.82
N VAL A 358 -16.71 -11.84 -19.80
CA VAL A 358 -16.34 -11.48 -18.42
C VAL A 358 -14.84 -11.26 -18.30
N VAL A 359 -14.04 -12.06 -19.02
CA VAL A 359 -12.57 -11.91 -19.07
C VAL A 359 -12.19 -10.60 -19.76
N VAL A 360 -12.81 -10.28 -20.90
CA VAL A 360 -12.59 -9.03 -21.63
C VAL A 360 -12.98 -7.83 -20.78
N TRP A 361 -14.13 -7.88 -20.09
CA TRP A 361 -14.53 -6.84 -19.15
C TRP A 361 -13.49 -6.65 -18.05
N ALA A 362 -13.08 -7.72 -17.35
CA ALA A 362 -12.09 -7.62 -16.30
C ALA A 362 -10.73 -7.12 -16.80
N ALA A 363 -10.27 -7.59 -17.95
CA ALA A 363 -9.02 -7.15 -18.58
C ALA A 363 -9.10 -5.67 -18.97
N ALA A 364 -10.21 -5.23 -19.58
CA ALA A 364 -10.44 -3.83 -19.94
C ALA A 364 -10.44 -2.92 -18.71
N THR A 365 -11.03 -3.38 -17.58
CA THR A 365 -11.00 -2.63 -16.33
C THR A 365 -9.57 -2.48 -15.79
N VAL A 366 -8.82 -3.59 -15.63
CA VAL A 366 -7.45 -3.55 -15.07
C VAL A 366 -6.52 -2.70 -15.96
N THR A 367 -6.62 -2.86 -17.28
CA THR A 367 -5.79 -2.10 -18.23
C THR A 367 -6.20 -0.64 -18.33
N GLY A 368 -7.50 -0.33 -18.30
CA GLY A 368 -8.02 1.03 -18.26
C GLY A 368 -7.58 1.77 -17.00
N HIS A 369 -7.63 1.12 -15.84
CA HIS A 369 -7.15 1.71 -14.58
C HIS A 369 -5.64 1.93 -14.60
N ALA A 370 -4.87 0.96 -15.09
CA ALA A 370 -3.42 1.13 -15.28
C ALA A 370 -3.11 2.31 -16.23
N ALA A 371 -3.89 2.49 -17.31
CA ALA A 371 -3.74 3.61 -18.22
C ALA A 371 -4.08 4.96 -17.57
N LEU A 372 -5.14 5.01 -16.74
CA LEU A 372 -5.47 6.20 -15.95
C LEU A 372 -4.32 6.57 -15.00
N LEU A 373 -3.77 5.59 -14.28
CA LEU A 373 -2.65 5.82 -13.36
C LEU A 373 -1.35 6.18 -14.08
N ALA A 374 -1.13 5.65 -15.29
CA ALA A 374 0.00 6.03 -16.14
C ALA A 374 -0.07 7.49 -16.57
N LEU A 375 -1.27 8.08 -16.67
CA LEU A 375 -1.51 9.50 -16.93
C LEU A 375 -1.49 10.36 -15.67
N TYR A 376 -1.46 9.77 -14.47
CA TYR A 376 -1.45 10.53 -13.22
C TYR A 376 -0.03 11.06 -12.92
N PRO A 377 0.16 12.38 -12.70
CA PRO A 377 1.48 12.98 -12.44
C PRO A 377 2.28 12.27 -11.35
N ASN A 378 1.59 11.79 -10.31
CA ASN A 378 2.18 11.05 -9.20
C ASN A 378 1.96 9.54 -9.36
N TRP A 379 2.26 8.97 -10.54
CA TRP A 379 2.08 7.54 -10.83
C TRP A 379 2.81 6.63 -9.82
N TRP A 380 3.84 7.11 -9.13
CA TRP A 380 4.55 6.36 -8.08
C TRP A 380 3.78 6.29 -6.75
N GLY A 381 2.68 7.03 -6.58
CA GLY A 381 1.79 6.92 -5.43
C GLY A 381 2.36 7.44 -4.11
N GLY A 382 3.34 8.36 -4.15
CA GLY A 382 3.89 9.01 -2.95
C GLY A 382 4.63 8.07 -2.00
N HIS A 383 4.61 8.40 -0.71
CA HIS A 383 5.24 7.62 0.35
C HIS A 383 4.35 6.43 0.75
N SER A 384 4.37 5.38 -0.08
CA SER A 384 3.63 4.14 0.17
C SER A 384 4.52 2.92 -0.04
N PHE A 385 4.02 1.73 0.30
CA PHE A 385 4.68 0.47 -0.02
C PHE A 385 4.07 -0.17 -1.25
N GLY A 386 4.92 -0.54 -2.22
CA GLY A 386 4.55 -1.35 -3.38
C GLY A 386 3.53 -0.74 -4.32
N ALA A 387 2.80 -1.62 -5.02
CA ALA A 387 1.82 -1.28 -6.05
C ALA A 387 0.47 -0.76 -5.50
N ARG A 388 0.50 0.10 -4.48
CA ARG A 388 -0.70 0.63 -3.79
C ARG A 388 -1.76 1.17 -4.75
N LEU A 389 -1.38 1.93 -5.77
CA LEU A 389 -2.36 2.52 -6.70
C LEU A 389 -3.12 1.48 -7.52
N MET A 390 -2.51 0.33 -7.78
CA MET A 390 -3.13 -0.80 -8.47
C MET A 390 -4.01 -1.64 -7.53
N PHE A 391 -4.09 -1.30 -6.25
CA PHE A 391 -4.92 -2.03 -5.29
C PHE A 391 -6.40 -2.03 -5.69
N ASP A 392 -6.87 -0.93 -6.28
CA ASP A 392 -8.24 -0.77 -6.76
C ASP A 392 -8.64 -1.82 -7.82
N THR A 393 -7.67 -2.41 -8.52
CA THR A 393 -7.92 -3.39 -9.60
C THR A 393 -8.14 -4.83 -9.13
N TRP A 394 -7.94 -5.12 -7.84
CA TRP A 394 -7.95 -6.50 -7.34
C TRP A 394 -9.24 -7.30 -7.56
N PRO A 395 -10.45 -6.71 -7.47
CA PRO A 395 -11.67 -7.44 -7.80
C PRO A 395 -11.62 -8.10 -9.18
N TRP A 396 -11.18 -7.34 -10.19
CA TRP A 396 -11.05 -7.81 -11.56
C TRP A 396 -9.82 -8.69 -11.76
N SER A 397 -8.73 -8.44 -11.06
CA SER A 397 -7.56 -9.33 -11.05
C SER A 397 -7.90 -10.72 -10.51
N VAL A 398 -8.79 -10.85 -9.52
CA VAL A 398 -9.31 -12.15 -9.05
C VAL A 398 -10.11 -12.86 -10.15
N VAL A 399 -10.92 -12.13 -10.92
CA VAL A 399 -11.65 -12.69 -12.09
C VAL A 399 -10.66 -13.24 -13.12
N LEU A 400 -9.64 -12.45 -13.49
CA LEU A 400 -8.60 -12.88 -14.43
C LEU A 400 -7.81 -14.08 -13.92
N ALA A 401 -7.45 -14.07 -12.63
CA ALA A 401 -6.72 -15.17 -12.02
C ALA A 401 -7.54 -16.47 -11.99
N ALA A 402 -8.81 -16.39 -11.60
CA ALA A 402 -9.70 -17.53 -11.53
C ALA A 402 -10.01 -18.14 -12.90
N THR A 403 -10.30 -17.30 -13.90
CA THR A 403 -10.57 -17.74 -15.27
C THR A 403 -9.32 -18.28 -15.96
N GLY A 404 -8.14 -17.70 -15.70
CA GLY A 404 -6.86 -18.20 -16.17
C GLY A 404 -6.51 -19.58 -15.61
N TRP A 405 -6.69 -19.76 -14.30
CA TRP A 405 -6.52 -21.07 -13.67
C TRP A 405 -7.55 -22.09 -14.19
N SER A 406 -8.79 -21.67 -14.43
CA SER A 406 -9.81 -22.56 -15.02
C SER A 406 -9.42 -23.02 -16.42
N ALA A 407 -8.91 -22.11 -17.27
CA ALA A 407 -8.39 -22.44 -18.60
C ALA A 407 -7.20 -23.41 -18.53
N ALA A 408 -6.32 -23.25 -17.53
CA ALA A 408 -5.23 -24.18 -17.24
C ALA A 408 -5.74 -25.58 -16.92
N GLN A 409 -6.70 -25.71 -16.00
CA GLN A 409 -7.27 -27.01 -15.63
C GLN A 409 -7.95 -27.68 -16.84
N ALA A 410 -8.70 -26.92 -17.63
CA ALA A 410 -9.34 -27.42 -18.84
C ALA A 410 -8.34 -27.90 -19.90
N ARG A 411 -7.14 -27.30 -19.98
CA ARG A 411 -6.08 -27.74 -20.89
C ARG A 411 -5.30 -28.96 -20.38
N LEU A 412 -5.02 -29.00 -19.08
CA LEU A 412 -4.14 -29.98 -18.43
C LEU A 412 -4.89 -31.22 -17.93
N ALA A 413 -6.12 -31.44 -18.39
CA ALA A 413 -7.09 -32.41 -17.90
C ALA A 413 -6.70 -33.90 -17.88
N SER A 414 -5.45 -34.31 -18.20
CA SER A 414 -5.13 -35.73 -18.41
C SER A 414 -3.79 -36.23 -17.85
N PRO A 415 -3.03 -35.41 -17.10
CA PRO A 415 -2.41 -35.98 -15.89
C PRO A 415 -2.48 -35.04 -14.68
N TRP A 416 -2.83 -35.60 -13.51
CA TRP A 416 -2.81 -34.90 -12.22
C TRP A 416 -1.46 -34.21 -11.94
N LEU A 417 -0.35 -34.80 -12.44
CA LEU A 417 1.00 -34.22 -12.37
C LEU A 417 1.10 -32.86 -13.05
N ALA A 418 0.45 -32.66 -14.19
CA ALA A 418 0.51 -31.39 -14.92
C ALA A 418 -0.30 -30.30 -14.19
N GLN A 419 -1.45 -30.67 -13.61
CA GLN A 419 -2.24 -29.77 -12.77
C GLN A 419 -1.50 -29.42 -11.48
N ALA A 420 -0.85 -30.41 -10.86
CA ALA A 420 0.00 -30.22 -9.68
C ALA A 420 1.19 -29.32 -10.00
N ALA A 421 1.84 -29.49 -11.16
CA ALA A 421 2.92 -28.64 -11.62
C ALA A 421 2.46 -27.18 -11.83
N PHE A 422 1.32 -26.96 -12.49
CA PHE A 422 0.77 -25.60 -12.63
C PHE A 422 0.41 -25.00 -11.26
N GLY A 423 -0.24 -25.78 -10.39
CA GLY A 423 -0.52 -25.37 -9.01
C GLY A 423 0.75 -25.00 -8.24
N ALA A 424 1.83 -25.78 -8.39
CA ALA A 424 3.13 -25.51 -7.78
C ALA A 424 3.75 -24.20 -8.31
N VAL A 425 3.61 -23.92 -9.62
CA VAL A 425 4.03 -22.62 -10.20
C VAL A 425 3.22 -21.47 -9.57
N VAL A 426 1.90 -21.59 -9.48
CA VAL A 426 1.06 -20.56 -8.84
C VAL A 426 1.47 -20.35 -7.39
N VAL A 427 1.70 -21.43 -6.63
CA VAL A 427 2.15 -21.37 -5.24
C VAL A 427 3.53 -20.75 -5.11
N ALA A 428 4.48 -21.08 -5.99
CA ALA A 428 5.81 -20.49 -5.98
C ALA A 428 5.76 -18.97 -6.21
N PHE A 429 4.96 -18.52 -7.18
CA PHE A 429 4.76 -17.09 -7.43
C PHE A 429 4.00 -16.42 -6.26
N ALA A 430 2.99 -17.08 -5.69
CA ALA A 430 2.32 -16.57 -4.49
C ALA A 430 3.28 -16.45 -3.29
N ALA A 431 4.24 -17.38 -3.13
CA ALA A 431 5.25 -17.32 -2.09
C ALA A 431 6.23 -16.16 -2.27
N ILE A 432 6.61 -15.85 -3.52
CA ILE A 432 7.41 -14.65 -3.83
C ILE A 432 6.62 -13.38 -3.45
N GLY A 433 5.34 -13.29 -3.85
CA GLY A 433 4.47 -12.19 -3.44
C GLY A 433 4.34 -12.08 -1.92
N ALA A 434 4.14 -13.21 -1.24
CA ALA A 434 4.06 -13.26 0.22
C ALA A 434 5.34 -12.78 0.89
N PHE A 435 6.52 -13.15 0.37
CA PHE A 435 7.79 -12.62 0.86
C PHE A 435 7.87 -11.09 0.69
N ILE A 436 7.50 -10.57 -0.49
CA ILE A 436 7.50 -9.13 -0.76
C ILE A 436 6.57 -8.39 0.20
N HIS A 437 5.33 -8.85 0.37
CA HIS A 437 4.38 -8.21 1.28
C HIS A 437 4.75 -8.39 2.75
N TYR A 438 5.36 -9.52 3.13
CA TYR A 438 5.95 -9.72 4.45
C TYR A 438 7.01 -8.67 4.75
N ARG A 439 7.90 -8.36 3.80
CA ARG A 439 8.90 -7.28 3.95
C ARG A 439 8.23 -5.93 4.25
N GLY A 440 7.16 -5.60 3.52
CA GLY A 440 6.43 -4.35 3.71
C GLY A 440 5.75 -4.21 5.08
N VAL A 441 5.37 -5.33 5.69
CA VAL A 441 4.65 -5.33 6.97
C VAL A 441 5.58 -5.46 8.19
N THR A 442 6.73 -6.12 8.03
CA THR A 442 7.60 -6.50 9.16
C THR A 442 8.88 -5.68 9.27
N ASP A 443 9.32 -5.04 8.20
CA ASP A 443 10.57 -4.27 8.18
C ASP A 443 10.28 -2.77 7.93
N PRO A 444 10.84 -1.85 8.73
CA PRO A 444 10.73 -0.41 8.47
C PRO A 444 11.55 0.07 7.27
N GLU A 445 12.57 -0.66 6.81
CA GLU A 445 13.48 -0.24 5.73
C GLU A 445 12.77 -0.02 4.38
N PRO A 446 11.87 -0.91 3.91
CA PRO A 446 11.06 -0.64 2.73
C PRO A 446 10.22 0.64 2.82
N PHE A 447 9.72 1.01 4.00
CA PHE A 447 9.00 2.27 4.16
C PHE A 447 9.97 3.48 4.15
N ARG A 448 11.11 3.38 4.83
CA ARG A 448 12.19 4.40 4.83
C ARG A 448 12.78 4.65 3.44
N TRP A 449 12.78 3.64 2.58
CA TRP A 449 13.19 3.79 1.18
C TRP A 449 12.44 4.94 0.47
N ASN A 450 11.20 5.24 0.88
CA ASN A 450 10.44 6.37 0.34
C ASN A 450 11.08 7.74 0.63
N THR A 451 11.75 7.91 1.76
CA THR A 451 12.32 9.20 2.18
C THR A 451 13.81 9.32 1.89
N TRP A 452 14.48 8.18 1.72
CA TRP A 452 15.94 8.10 1.80
C TRP A 452 16.50 7.27 0.63
N PRO A 453 17.62 7.66 -0.04
CA PRO A 453 18.54 8.77 0.28
C PRO A 453 18.01 10.14 -0.13
N ARG A 454 17.06 10.16 -1.06
CA ARG A 454 16.28 11.34 -1.42
C ARG A 454 14.80 10.99 -1.38
N PRO A 455 13.89 11.89 -0.98
CA PRO A 455 12.47 11.61 -1.01
C PRO A 455 12.00 11.17 -2.41
N ILE A 456 11.14 10.16 -2.48
CA ILE A 456 10.62 9.61 -3.74
C ILE A 456 9.77 10.62 -4.51
N ASN A 457 9.21 11.61 -3.80
CA ASN A 457 8.49 12.72 -4.42
C ASN A 457 9.44 13.71 -5.13
N ASP A 458 10.71 13.75 -4.73
CA ASP A 458 11.72 14.60 -5.36
C ASP A 458 12.47 13.86 -6.48
N ASP A 459 12.63 12.53 -6.36
CA ASP A 459 13.26 11.67 -7.36
C ASP A 459 12.46 10.37 -7.64
N PRO A 460 11.34 10.46 -8.38
CA PRO A 460 10.47 9.32 -8.63
C PRO A 460 11.10 8.24 -9.53
N LYS A 461 12.19 8.55 -10.24
CA LYS A 461 12.91 7.57 -11.09
C LYS A 461 13.52 6.44 -10.28
N ARG A 462 13.77 6.65 -8.98
CA ARG A 462 14.20 5.59 -8.05
C ARG A 462 13.25 4.40 -8.03
N ALA A 463 11.95 4.60 -8.26
CA ALA A 463 10.99 3.50 -8.32
C ALA A 463 11.21 2.55 -9.51
N LEU A 464 12.00 2.97 -10.49
CA LEU A 464 12.34 2.22 -11.70
C LEU A 464 13.69 1.49 -11.57
N ASP A 465 14.45 1.73 -10.51
CA ASP A 465 15.82 1.20 -10.36
C ASP A 465 15.84 -0.22 -9.78
N TRP A 466 16.21 -1.20 -10.61
CA TRP A 466 16.33 -2.61 -10.21
C TRP A 466 17.53 -2.90 -9.32
N ARG A 467 18.47 -1.97 -9.17
CA ARG A 467 19.61 -2.11 -8.24
C ARG A 467 19.19 -1.90 -6.79
N LEU A 468 18.06 -1.22 -6.56
CA LEU A 468 17.51 -1.00 -5.22
C LEU A 468 15.97 -1.05 -5.20
N PRO A 469 15.35 -2.22 -5.48
CA PRO A 469 13.91 -2.42 -5.32
C PRO A 469 13.48 -2.12 -3.89
N GLN A 470 12.33 -1.48 -3.70
CA GLN A 470 11.85 -1.09 -2.36
C GLN A 470 11.74 -2.30 -1.41
N PHE A 471 11.24 -3.45 -1.86
CA PHE A 471 11.10 -4.64 -1.01
C PHE A 471 12.45 -5.27 -0.59
N MET A 472 13.53 -4.96 -1.30
CA MET A 472 14.90 -5.38 -0.97
C MET A 472 15.66 -4.37 -0.10
N ALA A 473 15.07 -3.20 0.18
CA ALA A 473 15.70 -2.19 1.03
C ALA A 473 16.10 -2.81 2.38
N GLY A 474 17.32 -2.52 2.83
CA GLY A 474 17.89 -3.07 4.07
C GLY A 474 18.50 -4.48 3.95
N MET A 475 18.28 -5.21 2.84
CA MET A 475 18.87 -6.54 2.63
C MET A 475 20.15 -6.51 1.81
N TRP A 476 20.28 -5.54 0.89
CA TRP A 476 21.45 -5.38 0.04
C TRP A 476 22.12 -4.04 0.29
N PRO A 477 23.47 -3.95 0.21
CA PRO A 477 24.16 -2.69 0.24
C PRO A 477 23.63 -1.76 -0.85
N GLN A 478 23.37 -0.51 -0.49
CA GLN A 478 22.81 0.41 -1.48
C GLN A 478 23.86 0.78 -2.54
N PRO A 479 23.41 1.02 -3.78
CA PRO A 479 24.26 1.57 -4.83
C PRO A 479 24.83 2.92 -4.38
N LEU A 480 26.05 3.22 -4.82
CA LEU A 480 26.64 4.52 -4.58
C LEU A 480 25.85 5.60 -5.37
N PRO A 481 25.66 6.80 -4.80
CA PRO A 481 25.07 7.91 -5.51
C PRO A 481 25.91 8.30 -6.73
N ASP A 482 25.26 8.75 -7.79
CA ASP A 482 25.90 9.24 -9.01
C ASP A 482 25.39 10.67 -9.33
N PRO A 483 26.25 11.71 -9.28
CA PRO A 483 27.66 11.64 -8.89
C PRO A 483 27.85 11.40 -7.39
N VAL A 484 28.98 10.77 -7.04
CA VAL A 484 29.39 10.62 -5.64
C VAL A 484 29.70 12.00 -5.05
N PRO A 485 29.17 12.36 -3.86
CA PRO A 485 29.37 13.68 -3.30
C PRO A 485 30.83 13.90 -2.88
N ARG A 486 31.33 15.13 -3.04
CA ARG A 486 32.71 15.49 -2.67
C ARG A 486 32.77 15.94 -1.22
N LEU A 487 33.86 15.60 -0.55
CA LEU A 487 34.21 16.14 0.76
C LEU A 487 35.57 16.83 0.63
N ALA A 488 35.60 18.16 0.73
CA ALA A 488 36.85 18.91 0.60
C ALA A 488 37.70 18.82 1.88
N SER A 489 39.03 18.94 1.74
CA SER A 489 39.93 19.06 2.90
C SER A 489 39.53 20.26 3.77
N GLY A 490 39.51 20.08 5.08
CA GLY A 490 39.07 21.09 6.05
C GLY A 490 37.56 21.26 6.17
N GLN A 491 36.75 20.71 5.25
CA GLN A 491 35.30 20.79 5.32
C GLN A 491 34.77 19.90 6.46
N VAL A 492 33.92 20.48 7.31
CA VAL A 492 33.19 19.74 8.35
C VAL A 492 31.81 19.40 7.82
N LEU A 493 31.57 18.11 7.59
CA LEU A 493 30.26 17.57 7.30
C LEU A 493 29.44 17.54 8.58
N ARG A 494 28.29 18.23 8.56
CA ARG A 494 27.32 18.33 9.67
C ARG A 494 26.20 17.31 9.49
N PRO A 495 26.20 16.18 10.21
CA PRO A 495 25.32 15.04 9.91
C PRO A 495 23.82 15.30 10.03
N GLY A 496 23.46 16.31 10.83
CA GLY A 496 22.07 16.72 11.03
C GLY A 496 21.53 17.64 9.92
N ASP A 497 22.38 18.18 9.06
CA ASP A 497 21.99 19.09 7.97
C ASP A 497 21.52 18.29 6.74
N PRO A 498 20.28 18.51 6.24
CA PRO A 498 19.77 17.87 5.03
C PRO A 498 20.66 18.06 3.79
N ALA A 499 21.45 19.14 3.73
CA ALA A 499 22.39 19.36 2.63
C ALA A 499 23.48 18.27 2.54
N THR A 500 23.69 17.52 3.62
CA THR A 500 24.71 16.45 3.70
C THR A 500 24.14 15.05 3.48
N ASP A 501 22.83 14.90 3.26
CA ASP A 501 22.12 13.61 3.16
C ASP A 501 22.75 12.65 2.15
N LEU A 502 23.28 13.18 1.04
CA LEU A 502 23.91 12.39 -0.03
C LEU A 502 25.14 11.60 0.41
N HIS A 503 25.80 12.00 1.50
CA HIS A 503 26.96 11.28 2.02
C HIS A 503 26.57 10.08 2.86
N PHE A 504 25.37 10.07 3.43
CA PHE A 504 24.89 8.94 4.20
C PHE A 504 24.39 7.89 3.22
N LEU A 505 24.64 6.62 3.51
CA LEU A 505 24.05 5.46 2.83
C LEU A 505 23.10 4.71 3.80
N GLU A 506 22.90 3.41 3.65
CA GLU A 506 22.04 2.64 4.54
C GLU A 506 22.53 2.67 6.00
N GLY A 507 21.60 2.43 6.93
CA GLY A 507 21.87 2.28 8.35
C GLY A 507 21.90 3.56 9.17
N TRP A 508 21.58 4.71 8.56
CA TRP A 508 21.51 6.01 9.23
C TRP A 508 20.09 6.57 9.36
N GLY A 509 19.81 7.23 10.48
CA GLY A 509 18.59 7.98 10.76
C GLY A 509 18.46 9.26 9.97
N ASN A 510 17.37 9.99 10.23
CA ASN A 510 17.25 11.38 9.82
C ASN A 510 18.22 12.27 10.61
N GLY A 511 18.54 13.43 10.07
CA GLY A 511 19.27 14.46 10.81
C GLY A 511 18.45 14.96 12.01
N GLU A 512 19.08 15.01 13.18
CA GLU A 512 18.49 15.48 14.45
C GLU A 512 19.25 16.72 14.94
N GLY A 513 19.07 17.83 14.23
CA GLY A 513 19.74 19.09 14.51
C GLY A 513 21.24 19.03 14.21
N SER A 514 22.05 18.66 15.19
CA SER A 514 23.52 18.63 15.06
C SER A 514 24.11 17.25 14.74
N HIS A 515 23.30 16.19 14.77
CA HIS A 515 23.80 14.83 14.68
C HIS A 515 22.87 13.90 13.92
N ARG A 516 23.36 12.68 13.66
CA ARG A 516 22.58 11.59 13.07
C ARG A 516 22.92 10.28 13.75
N TRP A 517 21.90 9.52 14.12
CA TRP A 517 22.07 8.19 14.71
C TRP A 517 22.30 7.12 13.65
N THR A 518 23.15 6.16 13.93
CA THR A 518 23.05 4.84 13.30
C THR A 518 21.81 4.15 13.83
N ILE A 519 20.95 3.66 12.93
CA ILE A 519 19.66 3.03 13.24
C ILE A 519 19.64 1.53 12.86
N ALA A 520 20.79 1.01 12.42
CA ALA A 520 21.04 -0.38 12.10
C ALA A 520 22.39 -0.81 12.67
N ARG A 521 22.68 -2.12 12.65
CA ARG A 521 23.97 -2.65 13.10
C ARG A 521 25.13 -2.34 12.16
N ARG A 522 24.84 -1.90 10.95
CA ARG A 522 25.82 -1.53 9.93
C ARG A 522 25.34 -0.27 9.25
N ALA A 523 26.22 0.71 9.14
CA ALA A 523 25.95 2.00 8.53
C ALA A 523 27.10 2.37 7.58
N ARG A 524 26.78 3.04 6.46
CA ARG A 524 27.76 3.41 5.45
C ARG A 524 27.74 4.90 5.14
N LEU A 525 28.91 5.47 4.93
CA LEU A 525 29.10 6.85 4.47
C LEU A 525 29.92 6.81 3.19
N VAL A 526 29.67 7.74 2.28
CA VAL A 526 30.37 7.82 1.00
C VAL A 526 30.79 9.26 0.68
N TRP A 527 31.96 9.38 0.09
CA TRP A 527 32.42 10.59 -0.56
C TRP A 527 33.44 10.24 -1.65
N GLN A 528 33.76 11.20 -2.51
CA GLN A 528 34.84 11.05 -3.47
C GLN A 528 36.18 10.95 -2.72
N GLY A 529 36.95 9.90 -2.97
CA GLY A 529 38.23 9.68 -2.30
C GLY A 529 39.23 10.83 -2.51
N PRO A 530 40.12 11.08 -1.54
CA PRO A 530 41.11 12.14 -1.65
C PRO A 530 42.20 11.75 -2.65
N SER A 531 42.77 12.75 -3.31
CA SER A 531 43.89 12.57 -4.23
C SER A 531 45.20 12.20 -3.52
N ALA A 532 45.29 12.44 -2.21
CA ALA A 532 46.44 12.13 -1.36
C ALA A 532 45.98 11.43 -0.06
N PRO A 533 46.86 10.68 0.61
CA PRO A 533 46.54 10.09 1.91
C PRO A 533 46.27 11.19 2.95
N GLY A 534 45.38 10.94 3.89
CA GLY A 534 45.00 11.93 4.91
C GLY A 534 44.43 11.28 6.16
N VAL A 535 43.87 12.11 7.04
CA VAL A 535 43.20 11.63 8.27
C VAL A 535 41.75 12.06 8.25
N LEU A 536 40.84 11.11 8.43
CA LEU A 536 39.43 11.39 8.64
C LEU A 536 39.16 11.46 10.14
N SER A 537 38.77 12.63 10.62
CA SER A 537 38.34 12.86 12.00
C SER A 537 36.81 12.74 12.08
N ILE A 538 36.29 11.74 12.80
CA ILE A 538 34.85 11.60 13.08
C ILE A 538 34.55 11.83 14.56
N ALA A 539 33.49 12.59 14.86
CA ALA A 539 33.01 12.82 16.21
C ALA A 539 31.76 11.96 16.45
N VAL A 540 31.87 10.94 17.31
CA VAL A 540 30.81 9.96 17.57
C VAL A 540 30.47 9.87 19.05
N ARG A 541 29.18 9.77 19.36
CA ARG A 541 28.67 9.59 20.72
C ARG A 541 27.92 8.25 20.81
N PRO A 542 28.26 7.34 21.73
CA PRO A 542 27.57 6.06 21.82
C PRO A 542 26.15 6.22 22.40
N TYR A 543 25.24 5.34 22.00
CA TYR A 543 24.01 5.11 22.77
C TYR A 543 24.33 4.23 23.97
N LEU A 544 24.16 4.81 25.17
CA LEU A 544 24.32 4.13 26.47
C LEU A 544 23.03 4.28 27.26
N ASP A 545 22.59 3.22 27.93
CA ASP A 545 21.46 3.30 28.86
C ASP A 545 21.94 3.64 30.27
N MET A 546 21.94 4.95 30.56
CA MET A 546 22.36 5.49 31.85
C MET A 546 21.23 5.49 32.89
N ARG A 547 19.97 5.22 32.50
CA ARG A 547 18.81 5.26 33.40
C ARG A 547 18.57 3.91 34.06
N LEU A 548 18.79 2.81 33.34
CA LEU A 548 18.66 1.44 33.83
C LEU A 548 19.89 0.60 33.43
N PRO A 549 21.05 0.77 34.10
CA PRO A 549 22.33 0.18 33.71
C PRO A 549 22.34 -1.35 33.67
N SER A 550 21.34 -2.00 34.28
CA SER A 550 21.19 -3.46 34.31
C SER A 550 20.52 -4.03 33.05
N ARG A 551 19.92 -3.20 32.19
CA ARG A 551 19.12 -3.66 31.05
C ARG A 551 19.59 -3.17 29.67
N GLY A 552 20.30 -2.04 29.59
CA GLY A 552 20.83 -1.52 28.32
C GLY A 552 22.35 -1.56 28.18
N PRO A 553 22.90 -1.13 27.03
CA PRO A 553 24.33 -1.19 26.75
C PRO A 553 25.12 -0.21 27.63
N LYS A 554 26.18 -0.71 28.29
CA LYS A 554 27.13 0.08 29.09
C LYS A 554 28.30 0.64 28.28
N ALA A 555 28.56 0.05 27.14
CA ALA A 555 29.52 0.49 26.15
C ALA A 555 29.00 0.10 24.76
N GLN A 556 29.47 0.81 23.74
CA GLN A 556 29.26 0.43 22.34
C GLN A 556 30.60 0.00 21.75
N ARG A 557 30.68 -1.24 21.29
CA ARG A 557 31.74 -1.64 20.35
C ARG A 557 31.41 -1.07 18.98
N ILE A 558 32.41 -0.50 18.33
CA ILE A 558 32.34 -0.01 16.97
C ILE A 558 33.42 -0.73 16.18
N ARG A 559 33.03 -1.38 15.09
CA ARG A 559 33.98 -1.80 14.07
C ARG A 559 33.92 -0.85 12.90
N TYR A 560 35.04 -0.35 12.43
CA TYR A 560 35.04 0.59 11.31
C TYR A 560 36.08 0.21 10.27
N GLY A 561 35.74 0.41 9.00
CA GLY A 561 36.67 0.20 7.88
C GLY A 561 36.43 1.23 6.80
N ILE A 562 37.49 1.63 6.13
CA ILE A 562 37.46 2.71 5.13
C ILE A 562 38.09 2.23 3.84
N ALA A 563 37.49 2.58 2.70
CA ALA A 563 37.97 2.19 1.37
C ALA A 563 38.22 0.67 1.22
N GLY A 564 37.38 -0.17 1.83
CA GLY A 564 37.50 -1.63 1.76
C GLY A 564 38.58 -2.25 2.65
N GLN A 565 39.29 -1.45 3.47
CA GLN A 565 40.22 -1.98 4.45
C GLN A 565 39.51 -2.82 5.53
N PRO A 566 40.21 -3.79 6.16
CA PRO A 566 39.66 -4.59 7.26
C PRO A 566 39.09 -3.71 8.37
N LEU A 567 37.99 -4.18 8.98
CA LEU A 567 37.36 -3.47 10.09
C LEU A 567 38.31 -3.47 11.30
N ARG A 568 38.54 -2.28 11.88
CA ARG A 568 39.24 -2.07 13.14
C ARG A 568 38.22 -1.88 14.27
N ASP A 569 38.52 -2.35 15.48
CA ASP A 569 37.64 -2.21 16.64
C ASP A 569 37.95 -0.95 17.47
N ALA A 570 36.91 -0.35 18.03
CA ALA A 570 36.96 0.69 19.06
C ALA A 570 35.84 0.45 20.08
N ILE A 571 36.04 0.89 21.32
CA ILE A 571 35.04 0.77 22.39
C ILE A 571 34.73 2.17 22.92
N LEU A 572 33.47 2.56 22.88
CA LEU A 572 32.99 3.81 23.44
C LEU A 572 32.17 3.53 24.71
N ALA A 573 32.74 3.88 25.87
CA ALA A 573 32.09 3.69 27.17
C ALA A 573 31.66 5.02 27.85
N GLN A 574 32.08 6.17 27.31
CA GLN A 574 31.73 7.47 27.86
C GLN A 574 30.51 8.05 27.15
N PRO A 575 29.58 8.71 27.86
CA PRO A 575 28.34 9.25 27.28
C PRO A 575 28.55 10.52 26.43
N THR A 576 29.77 11.04 26.40
CA THR A 576 30.18 12.23 25.63
C THR A 576 30.62 11.85 24.22
N ALA A 577 30.57 12.82 23.31
CA ALA A 577 31.11 12.63 21.96
C ALA A 577 32.63 12.50 22.01
N GLN A 578 33.16 11.46 21.37
CA GLN A 578 34.59 11.17 21.27
C GLN A 578 35.03 11.33 19.82
N ARG A 579 36.27 11.78 19.60
CA ARG A 579 36.83 11.96 18.27
C ARG A 579 37.70 10.77 17.91
N LEU A 580 37.34 10.05 16.85
CA LEU A 580 38.15 8.98 16.27
C LEU A 580 38.87 9.52 15.04
N ARG A 581 40.16 9.19 14.91
CA ARG A 581 40.99 9.54 13.75
C ARG A 581 41.25 8.28 12.95
N LEU A 582 40.84 8.29 11.68
CA LEU A 582 40.93 7.16 10.78
C LEU A 582 41.91 7.48 9.66
N GLU A 583 42.85 6.57 9.40
CA GLU A 583 43.78 6.70 8.28
C GLU A 583 43.01 6.53 6.97
N LEU A 584 43.16 7.49 6.06
CA LEU A 584 42.47 7.50 4.79
C LEU A 584 43.48 7.28 3.65
N PRO A 585 43.41 6.16 2.91
CA PRO A 585 44.29 5.94 1.77
C PRO A 585 43.94 6.87 0.61
N ALA A 586 44.94 7.21 -0.21
CA ALA A 586 44.71 7.89 -1.47
C ALA A 586 43.99 6.97 -2.46
N GLY A 587 43.08 7.53 -3.26
CA GLY A 587 42.43 6.78 -4.32
C GLY A 587 41.51 7.66 -5.15
N PRO A 588 41.56 7.57 -6.49
CA PRO A 588 40.72 8.39 -7.36
C PRO A 588 39.24 8.01 -7.32
N GLY A 589 38.89 6.88 -6.69
CA GLY A 589 37.54 6.33 -6.64
C GLY A 589 36.72 6.76 -5.41
N PRO A 590 35.45 6.35 -5.34
CA PRO A 590 34.61 6.57 -4.18
C PRO A 590 35.21 5.91 -2.93
N THR A 591 35.29 6.66 -1.85
CA THR A 591 35.63 6.12 -0.53
C THR A 591 34.36 5.85 0.25
N VAL A 592 34.27 4.65 0.82
CA VAL A 592 33.18 4.26 1.71
C VAL A 592 33.73 4.01 3.11
N LEU A 593 33.17 4.68 4.10
CA LEU A 593 33.34 4.34 5.52
C LEU A 593 32.19 3.42 5.94
N VAL A 594 32.55 2.24 6.44
CA VAL A 594 31.63 1.29 7.05
C VAL A 594 31.77 1.41 8.56
N LEU A 595 30.65 1.54 9.27
CA LEU A 595 30.57 1.45 10.72
C LEU A 595 29.66 0.28 11.09
N GLU A 596 30.15 -0.65 11.90
CA GLU A 596 29.36 -1.72 12.52
C GLU A 596 29.24 -1.48 14.01
N THR A 597 28.01 -1.48 14.51
CA THR A 597 27.66 -1.30 15.92
C THR A 597 26.96 -2.55 16.42
N PRO A 598 27.69 -3.64 16.75
CA PRO A 598 27.11 -4.91 17.19
C PRO A 598 26.24 -4.78 18.44
N ASP A 599 26.55 -3.81 19.31
CA ASP A 599 25.84 -3.56 20.56
C ASP A 599 24.66 -2.57 20.42
N ALA A 600 24.27 -2.23 19.18
CA ALA A 600 23.15 -1.33 18.93
C ALA A 600 21.82 -1.91 19.45
N ALA A 601 21.12 -1.12 20.24
CA ALA A 601 19.95 -1.53 21.01
C ALA A 601 18.75 -0.62 20.76
N VAL A 602 17.54 -1.13 21.02
CA VAL A 602 16.30 -0.36 20.89
C VAL A 602 15.92 0.16 22.28
N PRO A 603 15.94 1.49 22.52
CA PRO A 603 15.65 2.07 23.84
C PRO A 603 14.34 1.56 24.47
N ARG A 604 13.29 1.44 23.65
CA ARG A 604 11.98 0.95 24.08
C ARG A 604 11.99 -0.47 24.65
N HIS A 605 12.83 -1.37 24.15
CA HIS A 605 12.87 -2.77 24.60
C HIS A 605 13.37 -2.93 26.04
N HIS A 606 14.05 -1.93 26.56
CA HIS A 606 14.65 -1.96 27.90
C HIS A 606 14.05 -0.90 28.84
N GLY A 607 13.00 -0.18 28.39
CA GLY A 607 12.29 0.84 29.18
C GLY A 607 13.02 2.19 29.28
N ALA A 608 13.99 2.45 28.40
CA ALA A 608 14.79 3.68 28.43
C ALA A 608 14.10 4.89 27.75
N GLY A 609 12.98 4.68 27.05
CA GLY A 609 12.18 5.70 26.36
C GLY A 609 11.29 5.09 25.27
N ASP A 610 10.61 5.94 24.49
CA ASP A 610 9.68 5.49 23.43
C ASP A 610 10.34 5.27 22.06
N ASP A 611 11.65 5.52 21.94
CA ASP A 611 12.37 5.36 20.68
C ASP A 611 12.43 3.87 20.26
N THR A 612 11.86 3.58 19.10
CA THR A 612 11.76 2.24 18.50
C THR A 612 12.95 1.90 17.60
N ARG A 613 13.86 2.84 17.38
CA ARG A 613 15.02 2.65 16.50
C ARG A 613 16.13 1.91 17.22
N ARG A 614 16.91 1.13 16.46
CA ARG A 614 18.10 0.45 16.96
C ARG A 614 19.29 1.40 16.96
N LEU A 615 19.52 2.08 18.07
CA LEU A 615 20.57 3.09 18.19
C LEU A 615 21.93 2.46 18.51
N GLY A 616 22.94 2.82 17.73
CA GLY A 616 24.34 2.45 17.96
C GLY A 616 25.16 3.66 18.39
N VAL A 617 25.51 4.53 17.44
CA VAL A 617 26.25 5.77 17.68
C VAL A 617 25.61 6.96 16.98
N ALA A 618 25.72 8.14 17.57
CA ALA A 618 25.39 9.42 16.98
C ALA A 618 26.64 10.05 16.38
N LEU A 619 26.64 10.29 15.07
CA LEU A 619 27.67 11.08 14.39
C LEU A 619 27.33 12.56 14.54
N HIS A 620 28.23 13.33 15.14
CA HIS A 620 28.10 14.78 15.36
C HIS A 620 28.92 15.61 14.34
N GLY A 621 29.89 15.00 13.68
CA GLY A 621 30.73 15.70 12.71
C GLY A 621 31.72 14.75 12.05
N LEU A 622 32.07 15.08 10.81
CA LEU A 622 33.09 14.38 10.04
C LEU A 622 33.94 15.43 9.32
N ARG A 623 35.26 15.36 9.46
CA ARG A 623 36.22 16.30 8.84
C ARG A 623 37.35 15.53 8.19
N LEU A 624 37.65 15.87 6.95
CA LEU A 624 38.88 15.44 6.27
C LEU A 624 39.99 16.43 6.60
N ASP A 625 41.03 15.96 7.28
CA ASP A 625 42.20 16.75 7.66
C ASP A 625 43.26 16.75 6.55
#